data_AF-A0A7S0QUT6-F1
#
_entry.id   AF-A0A7S0QUT6-F1
#
_cell.length_a   1.000
_cell.length_b   1.000
_cell.length_c   1.000
_cell.angle_alpha   90.00
_cell.angle_beta   90.00
_cell.angle_gamma   90.00
#
_symmetry.space_group_name_H-M   'P 1'
#
loop_
_entity.id
_entity.type
_entity.pdbx_description
1 polymer ?
#
loop_
_entity_poly.entity_id
_entity_poly.type
_entity_poly.pdbx_seq_one_letter_code
_entity_poly.pdbx_strand_id
1 'polypeptide(L)'
;GPSASSGPVRGRAAGSDDSMLKMFSPHVVEALKRGERPPPERKEMVTVFFSDIVGFTALSSAMEAYKVSDLLDRLYDRMDACAQRCGVCKIETIGDAFLAVTNLAGDQAPDHAVRMARFAAAALSAATATLVDPASPELGAVLLRVGLHSGPCSAGVVGRDHPKFTLFGDTVNTAARMEQTGVAGRAQCSAATAALILAQDPAIQLLARGPMDVKGKGVMETFWIGGEEATCTEGGCRSVGSVGN
;
A
#
# COMPACT_ATOMS: atom_id res chain seq x y z
N GLY A 1 8.67 24.49 50.61
CA GLY A 1 7.69 23.77 49.78
C GLY A 1 8.44 22.71 49.00
N PRO A 2 8.10 21.43 49.15
CA PRO A 2 8.82 20.37 48.45
C PRO A 2 8.29 20.22 47.02
N SER A 3 9.23 20.17 46.09
CA SER A 3 9.03 19.92 44.66
C SER A 3 8.73 18.44 44.42
N ALA A 4 7.53 18.15 43.90
CA ALA A 4 7.16 16.81 43.45
C ALA A 4 7.71 16.56 42.04
N SER A 5 8.64 15.62 41.93
CA SER A 5 9.12 15.06 40.68
C SER A 5 8.07 14.13 40.07
N SER A 6 7.54 14.50 38.91
CA SER A 6 6.69 13.63 38.09
C SER A 6 7.59 12.65 37.31
N GLY A 7 7.61 11.39 37.74
CA GLY A 7 8.22 10.30 36.97
C GLY A 7 7.40 10.00 35.70
N PRO A 8 8.03 9.54 34.61
CA PRO A 8 7.31 9.22 33.38
C PRO A 8 6.48 7.94 33.56
N VAL A 9 5.19 8.07 33.25
CA VAL A 9 4.20 7.00 33.22
C VAL A 9 4.56 6.04 32.08
N ARG A 10 4.97 4.81 32.43
CA ARG A 10 5.17 3.71 31.47
C ARG A 10 3.81 3.10 31.10
N GLY A 11 3.22 3.56 30.01
CA GLY A 11 2.13 2.86 29.33
C GLY A 11 2.70 1.79 28.40
N ARG A 12 2.50 0.52 28.74
CA ARG A 12 2.88 -0.66 27.93
C ARG A 12 1.80 -0.89 26.86
N ALA A 13 2.15 -0.72 25.59
CA ALA A 13 1.38 -1.21 24.44
C ALA A 13 2.18 -2.31 23.72
N ALA A 14 2.31 -3.47 24.37
CA ALA A 14 3.26 -4.53 23.98
C ALA A 14 2.85 -5.39 22.75
N GLY A 15 1.94 -4.91 21.89
CA GLY A 15 1.45 -5.65 20.73
C GLY A 15 1.90 -5.12 19.36
N SER A 16 2.08 -3.80 19.23
CA SER A 16 2.43 -3.13 17.97
C SER A 16 3.93 -2.86 17.80
N ASP A 17 4.68 -2.84 18.91
CA ASP A 17 6.07 -2.39 18.92
C ASP A 17 7.02 -3.33 18.17
N ASP A 18 6.88 -4.65 18.27
CA ASP A 18 7.84 -5.60 17.70
C ASP A 18 7.78 -5.69 16.15
N SER A 19 6.62 -5.43 15.57
CA SER A 19 6.42 -5.34 14.12
C SER A 19 7.05 -4.07 13.55
N MET A 20 6.78 -2.92 14.20
CA MET A 20 7.38 -1.64 13.83
C MET A 20 8.90 -1.65 13.98
N LEU A 21 9.42 -2.29 15.03
CA LEU A 21 10.86 -2.39 15.29
C LEU A 21 11.61 -3.16 14.18
N LYS A 22 10.96 -4.09 13.48
CA LYS A 22 11.55 -4.83 12.33
C LYS A 22 11.62 -3.99 11.05
N MET A 23 10.87 -2.89 10.99
CA MET A 23 10.84 -1.98 9.83
C MET A 23 11.90 -0.87 9.92
N PHE A 24 12.54 -0.72 11.06
CA PHE A 24 13.50 0.34 11.32
C PHE A 24 14.92 -0.14 11.08
N SER A 25 15.76 0.73 10.50
CA SER A 25 17.21 0.58 10.56
C SER A 25 17.63 0.37 12.04
N PRO A 26 18.63 -0.47 12.35
CA PRO A 26 19.04 -0.74 13.73
C PRO A 26 19.29 0.53 14.55
N HIS A 27 19.83 1.58 13.93
CA HIS A 27 20.04 2.87 14.59
C HIS A 27 18.73 3.59 14.98
N VAL A 28 17.67 3.51 14.16
CA VAL A 28 16.35 4.08 14.46
C VAL A 28 15.69 3.32 15.60
N VAL A 29 15.78 1.98 15.60
CA VAL A 29 15.33 1.13 16.71
C VAL A 29 16.00 1.53 18.01
N GLU A 30 17.33 1.65 18.01
CA GLU A 30 18.09 1.96 19.20
C GLU A 30 17.84 3.37 19.72
N ALA A 31 17.67 4.35 18.84
CA ALA A 31 17.26 5.71 19.23
C ALA A 31 15.87 5.69 19.89
N LEU A 32 14.89 4.98 19.30
CA LEU A 32 13.55 4.86 19.85
C LEU A 32 13.56 4.14 21.22
N LYS A 33 14.35 3.08 21.39
CA LYS A 33 14.52 2.39 22.68
C LYS A 33 15.10 3.29 23.77
N ARG A 34 15.93 4.27 23.40
CA ARG A 34 16.48 5.30 24.31
C ARG A 34 15.52 6.45 24.58
N GLY A 35 14.34 6.46 23.95
CA GLY A 35 13.39 7.58 24.03
C GLY A 35 13.86 8.82 23.23
N GLU A 36 14.83 8.63 22.34
CA GLU A 36 15.35 9.69 21.47
C GLU A 36 14.53 9.75 20.17
N ARG A 37 14.53 10.92 19.53
CA ARG A 37 13.90 11.09 18.22
C ARG A 37 14.96 10.91 17.13
N PRO A 38 14.94 9.79 16.37
CA PRO A 38 15.88 9.62 15.28
C PRO A 38 15.64 10.67 14.19
N PRO A 39 16.70 11.18 13.54
CA PRO A 39 16.55 12.05 12.39
C PRO A 39 15.87 11.29 11.25
N PRO A 40 15.11 11.97 10.37
CA PRO A 40 14.56 11.33 9.17
C PRO A 40 15.67 10.77 8.29
N GLU A 41 15.49 9.55 7.78
CA GLU A 41 16.40 8.90 6.85
C GLU A 41 15.95 9.17 5.41
N ARG A 42 16.88 9.64 4.56
CA ARG A 42 16.64 9.78 3.12
C ARG A 42 16.98 8.48 2.42
N LYS A 43 16.09 8.04 1.52
CA LYS A 43 16.30 6.92 0.61
C LYS A 43 16.20 7.44 -0.81
N GLU A 44 17.20 7.11 -1.64
CA GLU A 44 17.23 7.59 -3.03
C GLU A 44 16.26 6.84 -3.93
N MET A 45 15.96 5.59 -3.62
CA MET A 45 15.10 4.75 -4.43
C MET A 45 14.28 3.80 -3.57
N VAL A 46 12.97 4.04 -3.51
CA VAL A 46 11.99 3.11 -2.94
C VAL A 46 10.89 2.85 -3.96
N THR A 47 10.10 1.80 -3.78
CA THR A 47 8.80 1.66 -4.47
C THR A 47 7.69 1.76 -3.46
N VAL A 48 6.80 2.72 -3.64
CA VAL A 48 5.64 2.98 -2.78
C VAL A 48 4.40 2.39 -3.44
N PHE A 49 3.56 1.77 -2.62
CA PHE A 49 2.25 1.22 -2.97
C PHE A 49 1.17 1.95 -2.19
N PHE A 50 0.12 2.34 -2.90
CA PHE A 50 -1.15 2.76 -2.33
C PHE A 50 -2.26 1.86 -2.87
N SER A 51 -3.18 1.48 -2.00
CA SER A 51 -4.49 0.99 -2.42
C SER A 51 -5.61 1.67 -1.66
N ASP A 52 -6.81 1.62 -2.24
CA ASP A 52 -8.05 2.17 -1.69
C ASP A 52 -9.21 1.23 -2.03
N ILE A 53 -10.21 1.11 -1.16
CA ILE A 53 -11.36 0.24 -1.39
C ILE A 53 -12.39 0.98 -2.24
N VAL A 54 -12.73 0.38 -3.38
CA VAL A 54 -13.70 0.96 -4.30
C VAL A 54 -15.07 1.05 -3.62
N GLY A 55 -15.60 2.26 -3.51
CA GLY A 55 -16.93 2.51 -2.96
C GLY A 55 -17.01 2.43 -1.42
N PHE A 56 -15.88 2.43 -0.72
CA PHE A 56 -15.86 2.28 0.74
C PHE A 56 -16.73 3.29 1.49
N THR A 57 -16.75 4.55 1.07
CA THR A 57 -17.59 5.58 1.71
C THR A 57 -19.08 5.21 1.67
N ALA A 58 -19.54 4.65 0.55
CA ALA A 58 -20.93 4.21 0.41
C ALA A 58 -21.19 2.94 1.25
N LEU A 59 -20.27 1.98 1.22
CA LEU A 59 -20.35 0.74 2.01
C LEU A 59 -20.38 1.03 3.51
N SER A 60 -19.44 1.82 4.00
CA SER A 60 -19.33 2.19 5.43
C SER A 60 -20.52 3.01 5.94
N SER A 61 -21.21 3.73 5.05
CA SER A 61 -22.44 4.46 5.41
C SER A 61 -23.69 3.56 5.45
N ALA A 62 -23.68 2.46 4.71
CA ALA A 62 -24.81 1.54 4.60
C ALA A 62 -24.73 0.34 5.55
N MET A 63 -23.53 0.02 6.05
CA MET A 63 -23.26 -1.14 6.90
C MET A 63 -23.14 -0.74 8.37
N GLU A 64 -23.45 -1.69 9.26
CA GLU A 64 -23.19 -1.53 10.68
C GLU A 64 -21.68 -1.48 10.95
N ALA A 65 -21.25 -0.63 11.89
CA ALA A 65 -19.83 -0.36 12.14
C ALA A 65 -19.01 -1.63 12.42
N TYR A 66 -19.57 -2.63 13.12
CA TYR A 66 -18.86 -3.88 13.39
C TYR A 66 -18.65 -4.71 12.12
N LYS A 67 -19.57 -4.67 11.15
CA LYS A 67 -19.41 -5.36 9.85
C LYS A 67 -18.33 -4.70 9.01
N VAL A 68 -18.25 -3.37 9.05
CA VAL A 68 -17.18 -2.62 8.39
C VAL A 68 -15.82 -2.97 9.01
N SER A 69 -15.74 -3.06 10.34
CA SER A 69 -14.52 -3.50 11.04
C SER A 69 -14.12 -4.91 10.64
N ASP A 70 -15.05 -5.87 10.68
CA ASP A 70 -14.80 -7.26 10.29
C ASP A 70 -14.34 -7.38 8.82
N LEU A 71 -14.93 -6.60 7.91
CA LEU A 71 -14.50 -6.54 6.52
C LEU A 71 -13.05 -6.07 6.38
N LEU A 72 -12.69 -4.97 7.05
CA LEU A 72 -11.34 -4.42 7.02
C LEU A 72 -10.33 -5.40 7.63
N ASP A 73 -10.65 -6.03 8.77
CA ASP A 73 -9.78 -7.01 9.41
C ASP A 73 -9.52 -8.21 8.47
N ARG A 74 -10.57 -8.79 7.88
CA ARG A 74 -10.43 -9.91 6.94
C ARG A 74 -9.60 -9.57 5.71
N LEU A 75 -9.78 -8.36 5.16
CA LEU A 75 -9.02 -7.89 4.01
C LEU A 75 -7.55 -7.68 4.37
N TYR A 76 -7.29 -6.94 5.44
CA TYR A 76 -5.94 -6.57 5.83
C TYR A 76 -5.13 -7.75 6.36
N ASP A 77 -5.74 -8.72 7.02
CA ASP A 77 -5.04 -9.97 7.39
C ASP A 77 -4.48 -10.69 6.14
N ARG A 78 -5.28 -10.75 5.06
CA ARG A 78 -4.85 -11.36 3.79
C ARG A 78 -3.78 -10.53 3.11
N MET A 79 -3.91 -9.21 3.11
CA MET A 79 -2.92 -8.29 2.54
C MET A 79 -1.60 -8.33 3.31
N ASP A 80 -1.65 -8.37 4.65
CA ASP A 80 -0.48 -8.45 5.51
C ASP A 80 0.28 -9.76 5.27
N ALA A 81 -0.43 -10.89 5.12
CA ALA A 81 0.18 -12.17 4.74
C ALA A 81 0.86 -12.09 3.35
N CYS A 82 0.25 -11.40 2.38
CA CYS A 82 0.85 -11.17 1.07
C CYS A 82 2.08 -10.27 1.15
N ALA A 83 2.03 -9.20 1.94
CA ALA A 83 3.13 -8.26 2.14
C ALA A 83 4.35 -8.98 2.72
N GLN A 84 4.15 -9.80 3.76
CA GLN A 84 5.22 -10.61 4.37
C GLN A 84 5.87 -11.56 3.35
N ARG A 85 5.08 -12.29 2.56
CA ARG A 85 5.60 -13.21 1.52
C ARG A 85 6.40 -12.51 0.43
N CYS A 86 6.03 -11.27 0.09
CA CYS A 86 6.73 -10.48 -0.92
C CYS A 86 7.92 -9.67 -0.37
N GLY A 87 8.10 -9.61 0.96
CA GLY A 87 9.11 -8.75 1.59
C GLY A 87 8.76 -7.26 1.46
N VAL A 88 7.46 -6.94 1.54
CA VAL A 88 6.92 -5.58 1.50
C VAL A 88 6.69 -5.08 2.91
N CYS A 89 7.11 -3.84 3.18
CA CYS A 89 6.91 -3.18 4.47
C CYS A 89 5.59 -2.41 4.45
N LYS A 90 4.61 -2.82 5.27
CA LYS A 90 3.42 -2.00 5.57
C LYS A 90 3.84 -0.77 6.38
N ILE A 91 3.31 0.39 6.05
CA ILE A 91 3.59 1.64 6.78
C ILE A 91 2.42 2.00 7.66
N GLU A 92 1.26 2.19 7.04
CA GLU A 92 0.06 2.60 7.75
C GLU A 92 -1.19 2.22 6.95
N THR A 93 -2.31 2.20 7.66
CA THR A 93 -3.64 2.19 7.07
C THR A 93 -4.28 3.55 7.35
N ILE A 94 -4.73 4.25 6.31
CA ILE A 94 -5.39 5.56 6.41
C ILE A 94 -6.85 5.37 6.02
N GLY A 95 -7.71 5.11 7.01
CA GLY A 95 -9.08 4.69 6.72
C GLY A 95 -9.08 3.34 6.00
N ASP A 96 -9.62 3.31 4.79
CA ASP A 96 -9.62 2.15 3.88
C ASP A 96 -8.41 2.08 2.94
N ALA A 97 -7.50 3.06 3.03
CA ALA A 97 -6.29 3.06 2.23
C ALA A 97 -5.16 2.25 2.91
N PHE A 98 -4.41 1.49 2.10
CA PHE A 98 -3.25 0.70 2.55
C PHE A 98 -1.97 1.27 1.95
N LEU A 99 -1.05 1.72 2.80
CA LEU A 99 0.26 2.24 2.39
C LEU A 99 1.36 1.24 2.69
N ALA A 100 2.15 0.90 1.67
CA ALA A 100 3.30 0.03 1.82
C ALA A 100 4.49 0.48 0.97
N VAL A 101 5.68 0.00 1.31
CA VAL A 101 6.93 0.39 0.67
C VAL A 101 7.93 -0.77 0.61
N THR A 102 8.75 -0.77 -0.42
CA THR A 102 9.94 -1.63 -0.56
C THR A 102 11.20 -0.78 -0.65
N ASN A 103 12.34 -1.39 -0.34
CA ASN A 103 13.67 -0.79 -0.26
C ASN A 103 13.83 0.32 0.80
N LEU A 104 12.98 0.29 1.83
CA LEU A 104 13.02 1.28 2.90
C LEU A 104 14.06 0.93 3.96
N ALA A 105 14.13 -0.32 4.39
CA ALA A 105 14.98 -0.76 5.49
C ALA A 105 15.86 -1.95 5.10
N GLY A 106 17.10 -1.94 5.60
CA GLY A 106 18.09 -3.02 5.41
C GLY A 106 18.65 -3.14 3.98
N ASP A 107 19.41 -4.21 3.79
CA ASP A 107 20.01 -4.61 2.51
C ASP A 107 19.00 -5.43 1.68
N GLN A 108 17.85 -4.84 1.34
CA GLN A 108 16.92 -5.50 0.43
C GLN A 108 17.60 -5.68 -0.93
N ALA A 109 17.41 -6.85 -1.54
CA ALA A 109 17.90 -7.13 -2.88
C ALA A 109 17.38 -6.04 -3.87
N PRO A 110 18.10 -5.79 -4.97
CA PRO A 110 17.73 -4.78 -5.96
C PRO A 110 16.54 -5.23 -6.83
N ASP A 111 15.52 -5.86 -6.23
CA ASP A 111 14.28 -6.39 -6.82
C ASP A 111 13.03 -5.72 -6.21
N HIS A 112 13.20 -4.55 -5.59
CA HIS A 112 12.18 -3.87 -4.81
C HIS A 112 10.92 -3.50 -5.62
N ALA A 113 11.06 -3.16 -6.90
CA ALA A 113 9.94 -2.82 -7.77
C ALA A 113 9.16 -4.08 -8.18
N VAL A 114 9.88 -5.18 -8.46
CA VAL A 114 9.30 -6.50 -8.75
C VAL A 114 8.57 -7.08 -7.55
N ARG A 115 9.14 -6.96 -6.34
CA ARG A 115 8.46 -7.35 -5.09
C ARG A 115 7.14 -6.61 -4.94
N MET A 116 7.13 -5.31 -5.23
CA MET A 116 5.92 -4.51 -5.12
C MET A 116 4.90 -4.86 -6.20
N ALA A 117 5.33 -5.12 -7.44
CA ALA A 117 4.45 -5.55 -8.51
C ALA A 117 3.78 -6.91 -8.20
N ARG A 118 4.54 -7.87 -7.65
CA ARG A 118 4.01 -9.17 -7.20
C ARG A 118 3.04 -9.00 -6.03
N PHE A 119 3.37 -8.13 -5.08
CA PHE A 119 2.47 -7.79 -3.99
C PHE A 119 1.17 -7.16 -4.49
N ALA A 120 1.23 -6.25 -5.46
CA ALA A 120 0.04 -5.63 -6.05
C ALA A 120 -0.90 -6.68 -6.66
N ALA A 121 -0.38 -7.62 -7.44
CA ALA A 121 -1.18 -8.73 -7.99
C ALA A 121 -1.79 -9.61 -6.88
N ALA A 122 -1.02 -9.93 -5.84
CA ALA A 122 -1.49 -10.70 -4.71
C ALA A 122 -2.57 -9.97 -3.89
N ALA A 123 -2.43 -8.65 -3.70
CA ALA A 123 -3.40 -7.81 -3.01
C ALA A 123 -4.73 -7.73 -3.77
N LEU A 124 -4.70 -7.58 -5.10
CA LEU A 124 -5.91 -7.64 -5.93
C LEU A 124 -6.62 -9.00 -5.84
N SER A 125 -5.84 -10.09 -5.81
CA SER A 125 -6.37 -11.44 -5.62
C SER A 125 -6.95 -11.64 -4.21
N ALA A 126 -6.31 -11.08 -3.18
CA ALA A 126 -6.80 -11.12 -1.81
C ALA A 126 -8.12 -10.34 -1.64
N ALA A 127 -8.25 -9.19 -2.30
CA ALA A 127 -9.46 -8.38 -2.30
C ALA A 127 -10.64 -9.12 -2.94
N THR A 128 -10.44 -9.68 -4.13
CA THR A 128 -11.49 -10.46 -4.82
C THR A 128 -11.87 -11.75 -4.10
N ALA A 129 -10.99 -12.30 -3.25
CA ALA A 129 -11.30 -13.42 -2.36
C ALA A 129 -12.01 -12.99 -1.05
N THR A 130 -12.18 -11.69 -0.81
CA THR A 130 -12.80 -11.14 0.41
C THR A 130 -14.19 -10.62 0.09
N LEU A 131 -15.23 -11.30 0.58
CA LEU A 131 -16.61 -10.83 0.46
C LEU A 131 -16.83 -9.56 1.27
N VAL A 132 -17.65 -8.65 0.73
CA VAL A 132 -18.07 -7.42 1.42
C VAL A 132 -18.79 -7.77 2.73
N ASP A 133 -19.76 -8.69 2.67
CA ASP A 133 -20.43 -9.27 3.84
C ASP A 133 -20.59 -10.78 3.63
N PRO A 134 -20.00 -11.64 4.48
CA PRO A 134 -20.18 -13.09 4.39
C PRO A 134 -21.64 -13.55 4.54
N ALA A 135 -22.48 -12.77 5.24
CA ALA A 135 -23.90 -13.04 5.38
C ALA A 135 -24.73 -12.61 4.17
N SER A 136 -24.16 -11.76 3.31
CA SER A 136 -24.79 -11.21 2.09
C SER A 136 -23.86 -11.33 0.87
N PRO A 137 -23.65 -12.55 0.34
CA PRO A 137 -22.76 -12.77 -0.81
C PRO A 137 -23.16 -12.00 -2.08
N GLU A 138 -24.42 -11.57 -2.19
CA GLU A 138 -24.94 -10.75 -3.28
C GLU A 138 -24.28 -9.36 -3.39
N LEU A 139 -23.68 -8.87 -2.30
CA LEU A 139 -22.89 -7.62 -2.31
C LEU A 139 -21.55 -7.78 -3.02
N GLY A 140 -21.15 -9.02 -3.34
CA GLY A 140 -19.93 -9.34 -4.05
C GLY A 140 -18.68 -9.25 -3.17
N ALA A 141 -17.53 -9.14 -3.84
CA ALA A 141 -16.22 -9.06 -3.22
C ALA A 141 -15.65 -7.65 -3.23
N VAL A 142 -14.66 -7.41 -2.37
CA VAL A 142 -13.90 -6.16 -2.33
C VAL A 142 -13.15 -5.97 -3.64
N LEU A 143 -13.22 -4.75 -4.18
CA LEU A 143 -12.38 -4.30 -5.26
C LEU A 143 -11.44 -3.21 -4.75
N LEU A 144 -10.18 -3.29 -5.15
CA LEU A 144 -9.17 -2.27 -4.85
C LEU A 144 -8.83 -1.47 -6.10
N ARG A 145 -8.53 -0.19 -5.91
CA ARG A 145 -7.64 0.54 -6.82
C ARG A 145 -6.23 0.44 -6.26
N VAL A 146 -5.24 0.30 -7.14
CA VAL A 146 -3.83 0.15 -6.74
C VAL A 146 -2.96 1.09 -7.56
N GLY A 147 -2.05 1.81 -6.89
CA GLY A 147 -1.11 2.75 -7.48
C GLY A 147 0.31 2.54 -6.98
N LEU A 148 1.27 2.48 -7.91
CA LEU A 148 2.69 2.31 -7.61
C LEU A 148 3.52 3.45 -8.21
N HIS A 149 4.48 3.94 -7.43
CA HIS A 149 5.51 4.86 -7.93
C HIS A 149 6.85 4.57 -7.26
N SER A 150 7.94 4.95 -7.93
CA SER A 150 9.30 4.72 -7.45
C SER A 150 10.13 5.98 -7.58
N GLY A 151 10.91 6.27 -6.54
CA GLY A 151 11.69 7.49 -6.43
C GLY A 151 12.21 7.71 -5.02
N PRO A 152 12.83 8.87 -4.76
CA PRO A 152 13.38 9.19 -3.46
C PRO A 152 12.30 9.52 -2.44
N CYS A 153 12.51 9.16 -1.17
CA CYS A 153 11.65 9.55 -0.07
C CYS A 153 12.46 9.83 1.21
N SER A 154 11.86 10.55 2.13
CA SER A 154 12.37 10.69 3.50
C SER A 154 11.45 9.95 4.45
N ALA A 155 11.99 9.13 5.32
CA ALA A 155 11.23 8.32 6.26
C ALA A 155 11.61 8.69 7.69
N GLY A 156 10.64 8.85 8.58
CA GLY A 156 10.94 9.27 9.94
C GLY A 156 9.77 9.13 10.90
N VAL A 157 10.07 9.29 12.18
CA VAL A 157 9.09 9.22 13.26
C VAL A 157 8.56 10.62 13.60
N VAL A 158 7.24 10.76 13.59
CA VAL A 158 6.51 11.99 13.89
C VAL A 158 5.54 11.76 15.04
N GLY A 159 5.39 12.76 15.91
CA GLY A 159 4.59 12.67 17.13
C GLY A 159 5.45 12.36 18.36
N ARG A 160 5.14 13.02 19.48
CA ARG A 160 5.80 12.79 20.77
C ARG A 160 5.09 11.73 21.59
N ASP A 161 3.78 11.89 21.77
CA ASP A 161 2.98 11.00 22.62
C ASP A 161 2.49 9.76 21.87
N HIS A 162 2.26 9.89 20.57
CA HIS A 162 1.90 8.82 19.65
C HIS A 162 2.86 8.82 18.47
N PRO A 163 4.06 8.25 18.61
CA PRO A 163 5.03 8.18 17.53
C PRO A 163 4.47 7.35 16.38
N LYS A 164 4.39 7.96 15.20
CA LYS A 164 4.01 7.33 13.94
C LYS A 164 5.18 7.39 12.99
N PHE A 165 5.46 6.27 12.34
CA PHE A 165 6.42 6.26 11.27
C PHE A 165 5.72 6.68 9.97
N THR A 166 6.31 7.63 9.26
CA THR A 166 5.67 8.25 8.10
C THR A 166 6.69 8.43 6.99
N LEU A 167 6.22 8.24 5.75
CA LEU A 167 6.96 8.55 4.54
C LEU A 167 6.60 9.95 4.05
N PHE A 168 7.63 10.71 3.69
CA PHE A 168 7.53 12.05 3.15
C PHE A 168 8.19 12.11 1.78
N GLY A 169 7.66 12.98 0.94
CA GLY A 169 8.26 13.33 -0.32
C GLY A 169 7.33 13.14 -1.49
N ASP A 170 7.81 13.62 -2.63
CA ASP A 170 7.05 13.64 -3.87
C ASP A 170 6.63 12.25 -4.33
N THR A 171 7.48 11.25 -4.05
CA THR A 171 7.25 9.86 -4.42
C THR A 171 5.95 9.29 -3.81
N VAL A 172 5.67 9.64 -2.55
CA VAL A 172 4.45 9.19 -1.84
C VAL A 172 3.21 9.82 -2.47
N ASN A 173 3.27 11.12 -2.76
CA ASN A 173 2.17 11.84 -3.40
C ASN A 173 1.89 11.30 -4.81
N THR A 174 2.92 11.04 -5.60
CA THR A 174 2.78 10.48 -6.95
C THR A 174 2.19 9.06 -6.90
N ALA A 175 2.61 8.20 -5.97
CA ALA A 175 2.01 6.88 -5.79
C ALA A 175 0.52 6.97 -5.45
N ALA A 176 0.14 7.88 -4.55
CA ALA A 176 -1.27 8.13 -4.23
C ALA A 176 -2.06 8.62 -5.47
N ARG A 177 -1.46 9.44 -6.35
CA ARG A 177 -2.13 9.83 -7.61
C ARG A 177 -2.28 8.67 -8.60
N MET A 178 -1.33 7.73 -8.63
CA MET A 178 -1.46 6.52 -9.45
C MET A 178 -2.64 5.67 -8.99
N GLU A 179 -2.91 5.61 -7.68
CA GLU A 179 -4.06 4.90 -7.13
C GLU A 179 -5.36 5.64 -7.48
N GLN A 180 -5.44 6.93 -7.17
CA GLN A 180 -6.67 7.74 -7.33
C GLN A 180 -7.17 7.79 -8.78
N THR A 181 -6.24 7.76 -9.73
CA THR A 181 -6.55 7.77 -11.16
C THR A 181 -6.63 6.38 -11.78
N GLY A 182 -6.48 5.35 -10.96
CA GLY A 182 -6.57 3.94 -11.30
C GLY A 182 -8.00 3.46 -11.55
N VAL A 183 -8.10 2.22 -12.02
CA VAL A 183 -9.37 1.54 -12.30
C VAL A 183 -9.57 0.44 -11.26
N ALA A 184 -10.83 0.23 -10.87
CA ALA A 184 -11.21 -0.82 -9.93
C ALA A 184 -10.68 -2.20 -10.41
N GLY A 185 -10.06 -2.94 -9.48
CA GLY A 185 -9.49 -4.25 -9.76
C GLY A 185 -8.17 -4.22 -10.55
N ARG A 186 -7.56 -3.06 -10.78
CA ARG A 186 -6.30 -2.93 -11.53
C ARG A 186 -5.21 -2.25 -10.72
N ALA A 187 -3.97 -2.63 -11.03
CA ALA A 187 -2.75 -2.00 -10.53
C ALA A 187 -2.13 -1.11 -11.59
N GLN A 188 -1.98 0.17 -11.26
CA GLN A 188 -1.36 1.19 -12.10
C GLN A 188 0.04 1.53 -11.58
N CYS A 189 0.96 1.80 -12.49
CA CYS A 189 2.24 2.40 -12.13
C CYS A 189 2.67 3.51 -13.08
N SER A 190 3.55 4.37 -12.57
CA SER A 190 4.24 5.39 -13.37
C SER A 190 5.30 4.79 -14.31
N ALA A 191 5.71 5.54 -15.34
CA ALA A 191 6.83 5.17 -16.20
C ALA A 191 8.13 4.84 -15.44
N ALA A 192 8.47 5.58 -14.38
CA ALA A 192 9.67 5.32 -13.58
C ALA A 192 9.65 3.93 -12.94
N THR A 193 8.50 3.52 -12.41
CA THR A 193 8.31 2.19 -11.83
C THR A 193 8.27 1.10 -12.89
N ALA A 194 7.61 1.36 -14.03
CA ALA A 194 7.58 0.44 -15.16
C ALA A 194 8.99 0.09 -15.66
N ALA A 195 9.86 1.11 -15.81
CA ALA A 195 11.25 0.91 -16.20
C ALA A 195 12.03 0.04 -15.20
N LEU A 196 11.83 0.25 -13.89
CA LEU A 196 12.47 -0.57 -12.86
C LEU A 196 11.95 -2.00 -12.83
N ILE A 197 10.64 -2.20 -13.00
CA ILE A 197 10.05 -3.54 -13.09
C ILE A 197 10.68 -4.31 -14.24
N LEU A 198 10.72 -3.73 -15.45
CA LEU A 198 11.28 -4.39 -16.62
C LEU A 198 12.79 -4.63 -16.51
N ALA A 199 13.52 -3.73 -15.85
CA ALA A 199 14.95 -3.90 -15.59
C ALA A 199 15.24 -5.03 -14.60
N GLN A 200 14.37 -5.23 -13.61
CA GLN A 200 14.54 -6.23 -12.54
C GLN A 200 13.95 -7.60 -12.92
N ASP A 201 12.84 -7.64 -13.65
CA ASP A 201 12.18 -8.85 -14.14
C ASP A 201 11.40 -8.57 -15.45
N PRO A 202 12.02 -8.81 -16.62
CA PRO A 202 11.37 -8.59 -17.92
C PRO A 202 10.15 -9.48 -18.18
N ALA A 203 9.92 -10.52 -17.37
CA ALA A 203 8.77 -11.41 -17.54
C ALA A 203 7.47 -10.80 -17.03
N ILE A 204 7.53 -9.74 -16.21
CA ILE A 204 6.33 -9.06 -15.74
C ILE A 204 5.70 -8.29 -16.91
N GLN A 205 4.44 -8.63 -17.19
CA GLN A 205 3.67 -7.95 -18.22
C GLN A 205 3.25 -6.55 -17.76
N LEU A 206 3.58 -5.56 -18.59
CA LEU A 206 3.13 -4.19 -18.44
C LEU A 206 2.39 -3.76 -19.71
N LEU A 207 1.20 -3.19 -19.53
CA LEU A 207 0.41 -2.65 -20.63
C LEU A 207 0.40 -1.13 -20.56
N ALA A 208 0.86 -0.46 -21.61
CA ALA A 208 0.81 0.99 -21.68
C ALA A 208 -0.66 1.47 -21.61
N ARG A 209 -0.96 2.33 -20.64
CA ARG A 209 -2.25 3.03 -20.57
C ARG A 209 -2.24 4.28 -21.44
N GLY A 210 -1.06 4.88 -21.58
CA GLY A 210 -0.84 6.14 -22.31
C GLY A 210 -0.67 7.35 -21.38
N PRO A 211 -0.48 8.53 -21.97
CA PRO A 211 -0.32 9.78 -21.25
C PRO A 211 -1.64 10.19 -20.57
N MET A 212 -1.55 10.67 -19.33
CA MET A 212 -2.70 11.18 -18.59
C MET A 212 -2.33 12.38 -17.75
N ASP A 213 -3.26 13.33 -17.59
CA ASP A 213 -3.05 14.48 -16.71
C ASP A 213 -3.20 14.06 -15.25
N VAL A 214 -2.13 14.21 -14.49
CA VAL A 214 -2.05 13.88 -13.08
C VAL A 214 -1.93 15.17 -12.29
N LYS A 215 -2.91 15.42 -11.41
CA LYS A 215 -3.00 16.65 -10.63
C LYS A 215 -1.69 16.97 -9.90
N GLY A 216 -1.08 18.11 -10.26
CA GLY A 216 0.18 18.59 -9.68
C GLY A 216 1.44 17.94 -10.24
N LYS A 217 1.32 17.10 -11.28
CA LYS A 217 2.42 16.45 -12.01
C LYS A 217 2.42 16.79 -13.50
N GLY A 218 1.27 17.19 -14.04
CA GLY A 218 1.07 17.36 -15.47
C GLY A 218 0.89 16.00 -16.14
N VAL A 219 1.22 15.94 -17.43
CA VAL A 219 1.05 14.73 -18.23
C VAL A 219 2.09 13.70 -17.84
N MET A 220 1.64 12.52 -17.42
CA MET A 220 2.49 11.38 -17.08
C MET A 220 2.12 10.17 -17.92
N GLU A 221 3.12 9.44 -18.38
CA GLU A 221 2.92 8.09 -18.94
C GLU A 221 2.71 7.08 -17.81
N THR A 222 1.71 6.22 -18.00
CA THR A 222 1.29 5.24 -17.01
C THR A 222 1.05 3.87 -17.64
N PHE A 223 1.16 2.84 -16.80
CA PHE A 223 1.13 1.45 -17.21
C PHE A 223 0.23 0.65 -16.25
N TRP A 224 -0.44 -0.36 -16.79
CA TRP A 224 -1.07 -1.40 -16.01
C TRP A 224 -0.07 -2.51 -15.71
N ILE A 225 -0.09 -3.03 -14.49
CA ILE A 225 0.68 -4.20 -14.09
C ILE A 225 -0.21 -5.43 -14.26
N GLY A 226 0.26 -6.41 -15.05
CA GLY A 226 -0.49 -7.60 -15.42
C GLY A 226 -1.21 -7.45 -16.77
N GLY A 227 -1.47 -8.59 -17.41
CA GLY A 227 -2.16 -8.67 -18.68
C GLY A 227 -3.66 -8.88 -18.50
N GLU A 228 -4.44 -7.90 -18.96
CA GLU A 228 -5.72 -8.08 -19.66
C GLU A 228 -6.13 -6.69 -20.19
N GLU A 229 -6.27 -6.55 -21.50
CA GLU A 229 -6.88 -5.37 -22.10
C GLU A 229 -8.30 -5.26 -21.53
N ALA A 230 -8.61 -4.18 -20.79
CA ALA A 230 -10.00 -3.84 -20.58
C ALA A 230 -10.50 -3.31 -21.92
N THR A 231 -11.15 -4.15 -22.70
CA THR A 231 -12.11 -3.65 -23.68
C THR A 231 -13.22 -2.98 -22.88
N CYS A 232 -13.12 -1.67 -22.70
CA CYS A 232 -14.26 -0.85 -22.34
C CYS A 232 -15.26 -0.89 -23.50
N THR A 233 -16.05 -1.95 -23.60
CA THR A 233 -17.31 -1.89 -24.34
C THR A 233 -18.33 -1.27 -23.42
N GLU A 234 -18.78 -0.07 -23.77
CA GLU A 234 -19.99 0.54 -23.22
C GLU A 234 -21.14 -0.49 -23.36
N GLY A 235 -21.54 -1.09 -22.24
CA GLY A 235 -22.69 -1.98 -22.17
C GLY A 235 -22.39 -3.44 -21.86
N GLY A 236 -22.51 -3.78 -20.57
CA GLY A 236 -22.87 -5.13 -20.12
C GLY A 236 -21.70 -6.09 -19.87
N CYS A 237 -21.49 -6.39 -18.59
CA CYS A 237 -20.69 -7.52 -18.16
C CYS A 237 -21.23 -8.83 -18.76
N ARG A 238 -20.46 -9.47 -19.64
CA ARG A 238 -20.60 -10.89 -19.96
C ARG A 238 -19.24 -11.53 -19.78
N SER A 239 -19.17 -12.46 -18.84
CA SER A 239 -18.08 -13.43 -18.75
C SER A 239 -18.01 -14.20 -20.06
N VAL A 240 -16.92 -14.05 -20.81
CA VAL A 240 -16.63 -14.94 -21.93
C VAL A 240 -16.05 -16.20 -21.31
N GLY A 241 -16.86 -17.25 -21.26
CA GLY A 241 -16.42 -18.58 -20.88
C GLY A 241 -15.27 -19.04 -21.79
N SER A 242 -14.22 -19.56 -21.17
CA SER A 242 -13.17 -20.29 -21.86
C SER A 242 -13.78 -21.51 -22.56
N VAL A 243 -13.67 -21.53 -23.89
CA VAL A 243 -13.87 -22.73 -24.71
C VAL A 243 -12.49 -23.26 -25.06
N GLY A 244 -12.17 -24.44 -24.52
CA GLY A 244 -11.47 -25.55 -25.19
C GLY A 244 -9.98 -25.42 -25.50
N ASN A 245 -9.21 -26.36 -24.93
CA ASN A 245 -8.81 -27.54 -25.71
C ASN A 245 -8.75 -28.77 -24.78
#